data_AF-A0AAX0ZBE4-F1
#
_entry.id   AF-A0AAX0ZBE4-F1
#
_cell.length_a   1.000
_cell.length_b   1.000
_cell.length_c   1.000
_cell.angle_alpha   90.00
_cell.angle_beta   90.00
_cell.angle_gamma   90.00
#
_symmetry.space_group_name_H-M   'P 1'
#
loop_
_entity.id
_entity.type
_entity.pdbx_description
1 polymer ?
#
loop_
_entity_poly.entity_id
_entity_poly.type
_entity_poly.pdbx_seq_one_letter_code
_entity_poly.pdbx_strand_id
1 'polypeptide(L)'
;MFQNWMKKKVEDTFDQPEQHETMASVDMPDMDYYFIMGEVPKQDESLTKSLKARIKPLVDPHKRTAILTLNYDVNMKERIHSMEEIFSPEVDILNVYEHYILLESGSKRRYSEFIVGESSHSINEAVIPADEYTIQVTRYELPASPICYIDQYNEEQQLVKREEYNWQGVLCRVQSFVPHTGALYLEELINDDGSIYMEFIYHGDVKKNTVRHINWYKKTGIQTFTKKTDIKQLWLSSIQSQNDRLKLMITEDRDQDRHLFKIEQSETTYYAAFVHDAHYEEEQHQLKPQYEELFKQIRKQQMDAVFFGDTKHKEDVEKVLGEQAYFYIIPSDKMSVWNTALHHMLENRERKDELRRIVDCTKWILRDLSSENHVLHLQLELKGEMSHADHVQIDFAGYDRMNGAEIISQTIDENLLVSFPIGHFQTKNNIEINQTKYVDFYIRFKTEDRQEVLHRLEVDEELLTNKPSSLDGWSYQTKQGNYSWKVK
;
A
#
# COMPACT_ATOMS: atom_id res chain seq x y z
N MET A 1 -7.91 30.22 30.30
CA MET A 1 -8.89 29.60 29.38
C MET A 1 -8.69 28.09 29.20
N PHE A 2 -7.53 27.51 29.51
CA PHE A 2 -7.29 26.05 29.48
C PHE A 2 -8.03 25.25 30.59
N GLN A 3 -8.27 25.87 31.75
CA GLN A 3 -8.83 25.21 32.95
C GLN A 3 -10.29 24.73 32.84
N ASN A 4 -11.05 25.16 31.83
CA ASN A 4 -12.43 24.69 31.64
C ASN A 4 -12.52 23.42 30.76
N TRP A 5 -11.41 22.98 30.18
CA TRP A 5 -11.40 21.93 29.15
C TRP A 5 -11.18 20.52 29.72
N MET A 6 -10.52 20.38 30.88
CA MET A 6 -10.08 19.10 31.46
C MET A 6 -11.08 18.45 32.46
N LYS A 7 -12.25 19.05 32.70
CA LYS A 7 -13.16 18.60 33.78
C LYS A 7 -14.39 17.86 33.28
N LYS A 8 -14.23 16.55 33.06
CA LYS A 8 -15.17 15.51 33.54
C LYS A 8 -14.54 14.11 33.39
N LYS A 9 -14.01 13.58 34.50
CA LYS A 9 -14.00 12.12 34.73
C LYS A 9 -15.37 11.78 35.32
N VAL A 10 -16.17 10.97 34.63
CA VAL A 10 -17.38 10.36 35.20
C VAL A 10 -17.36 8.87 34.87
N GLU A 11 -17.78 8.11 35.88
CA GLU A 11 -17.65 6.67 36.08
C GLU A 11 -18.35 5.81 35.01
N ASP A 12 -17.80 4.61 34.84
CA ASP A 12 -18.27 3.54 33.98
C ASP A 12 -19.78 3.31 34.08
N THR A 13 -20.47 3.45 32.95
CA THR A 13 -21.69 2.71 32.67
C THR A 13 -21.72 2.42 31.17
N PHE A 14 -21.26 1.21 30.81
CA PHE A 14 -21.45 0.63 29.50
C PHE A 14 -22.94 0.33 29.31
N ASP A 15 -23.67 1.28 28.76
CA ASP A 15 -24.92 1.00 28.05
C ASP A 15 -24.70 1.39 26.59
N GLN A 16 -24.60 0.37 25.74
CA GLN A 16 -24.65 0.54 24.29
C GLN A 16 -26.00 1.18 23.92
N PRO A 17 -26.06 2.26 23.13
CA PRO A 17 -27.33 2.70 22.60
C PRO A 17 -27.77 1.70 21.53
N GLU A 18 -28.76 0.87 21.87
CA GLU A 18 -29.62 0.20 20.89
C GLU A 18 -30.34 1.29 20.07
N GLN A 19 -29.72 1.72 18.96
CA GLN A 19 -30.45 2.40 17.89
C GLN A 19 -30.76 1.40 16.79
N HIS A 20 -31.79 0.59 17.07
CA HIS A 20 -32.61 0.00 16.02
C HIS A 20 -33.46 1.10 15.37
N GLU A 21 -32.84 1.97 14.58
CA GLU A 21 -33.58 2.66 13.53
C GLU A 21 -33.69 1.76 12.31
N THR A 22 -34.91 1.61 11.85
CA THR A 22 -35.31 0.76 10.74
C THR A 22 -34.73 1.36 9.46
N MET A 23 -33.49 1.05 9.11
CA MET A 23 -32.88 1.46 7.85
C MET A 23 -33.60 0.75 6.70
N ALA A 24 -34.62 1.42 6.17
CA ALA A 24 -35.02 1.24 4.78
C ALA A 24 -33.75 1.25 3.92
N SER A 25 -33.64 0.30 2.98
CA SER A 25 -32.44 0.02 2.19
C SER A 25 -31.73 1.29 1.73
N VAL A 26 -30.64 1.65 2.42
CA VAL A 26 -29.74 2.69 1.93
C VAL A 26 -29.04 2.12 0.71
N ASP A 27 -28.99 2.85 -0.39
CA ASP A 27 -28.30 2.40 -1.60
C ASP A 27 -26.78 2.36 -1.37
N MET A 28 -26.06 1.59 -2.19
CA MET A 28 -24.59 1.61 -2.16
C MET A 28 -24.08 3.02 -2.44
N PRO A 29 -23.02 3.49 -1.74
CA PRO A 29 -22.44 4.80 -2.00
C PRO A 29 -22.19 5.05 -3.49
N ASP A 30 -22.39 6.29 -3.93
CA ASP A 30 -22.13 6.66 -5.32
C ASP A 30 -20.64 6.91 -5.55
N MET A 31 -19.90 5.83 -5.84
CA MET A 31 -18.45 5.84 -5.99
C MET A 31 -18.01 4.90 -7.13
N ASP A 32 -16.82 5.13 -7.64
CA ASP A 32 -16.12 4.15 -8.45
C ASP A 32 -15.30 3.20 -7.53
N TYR A 33 -15.35 1.91 -7.78
CA TYR A 33 -14.74 0.87 -6.96
C TYR A 33 -13.59 0.17 -7.70
N TYR A 34 -12.40 0.16 -7.09
CA TYR A 34 -11.20 -0.42 -7.68
C TYR A 34 -10.59 -1.46 -6.73
N PHE A 35 -10.58 -2.72 -7.14
CA PHE A 35 -10.00 -3.84 -6.39
C PHE A 35 -8.62 -4.17 -6.95
N ILE A 36 -7.57 -4.01 -6.16
CA ILE A 36 -6.18 -4.06 -6.62
C ILE A 36 -5.50 -5.35 -6.17
N MET A 37 -4.91 -6.06 -7.12
CA MET A 37 -4.20 -7.32 -6.89
C MET A 37 -2.99 -7.49 -7.80
N GLY A 38 -2.11 -8.43 -7.47
CA GLY A 38 -0.92 -8.72 -8.28
C GLY A 38 -1.29 -9.33 -9.62
N GLU A 39 -1.96 -10.46 -9.59
CA GLU A 39 -2.32 -11.27 -10.76
C GLU A 39 -3.82 -11.22 -11.04
N VAL A 40 -4.23 -11.68 -12.22
CA VAL A 40 -5.65 -11.91 -12.54
C VAL A 40 -6.19 -13.00 -11.61
N PRO A 41 -7.41 -12.85 -11.04
CA PRO A 41 -8.01 -13.90 -10.21
C PRO A 41 -8.06 -15.24 -10.94
N LYS A 42 -7.99 -16.37 -10.21
CA LYS A 42 -8.19 -17.70 -10.79
C LYS A 42 -9.55 -18.28 -10.39
N GLN A 43 -10.21 -18.99 -11.31
CA GLN A 43 -11.60 -19.48 -11.15
C GLN A 43 -11.83 -20.31 -9.88
N ASP A 44 -10.88 -21.19 -9.52
CA ASP A 44 -11.03 -22.14 -8.42
C ASP A 44 -10.46 -21.65 -7.08
N GLU A 45 -9.97 -20.41 -7.01
CA GLU A 45 -9.43 -19.86 -5.78
C GLU A 45 -10.55 -19.33 -4.85
N SER A 46 -10.42 -19.63 -3.56
CA SER A 46 -11.35 -19.14 -2.51
C SER A 46 -11.42 -17.60 -2.49
N LEU A 47 -10.28 -16.94 -2.72
CA LEU A 47 -10.17 -15.50 -2.79
C LEU A 47 -10.99 -14.91 -3.94
N THR A 48 -11.00 -15.54 -5.12
CA THR A 48 -11.82 -15.11 -6.26
C THR A 48 -13.32 -15.20 -5.96
N LYS A 49 -13.76 -16.27 -5.29
CA LYS A 49 -15.17 -16.42 -4.87
C LYS A 49 -15.58 -15.33 -3.87
N SER A 50 -14.69 -15.05 -2.91
CA SER A 50 -14.86 -14.00 -1.91
C SER A 50 -14.94 -12.61 -2.56
N LEU A 51 -14.03 -12.32 -3.49
CA LEU A 51 -14.02 -11.08 -4.27
C LEU A 51 -15.28 -10.91 -5.11
N LYS A 52 -15.71 -11.95 -5.83
CA LYS A 52 -16.96 -11.93 -6.62
C LYS A 52 -18.17 -11.61 -5.76
N ALA A 53 -18.25 -12.16 -4.55
CA ALA A 53 -19.34 -11.87 -3.62
C ALA A 53 -19.38 -10.39 -3.20
N ARG A 54 -18.22 -9.75 -3.00
CA ARG A 54 -18.10 -8.31 -2.67
C ARG A 54 -18.38 -7.38 -3.85
N ILE A 55 -17.94 -7.77 -5.05
CA ILE A 55 -18.13 -6.96 -6.27
C ILE A 55 -19.59 -6.97 -6.71
N LYS A 56 -20.27 -8.11 -6.65
CA LYS A 56 -21.65 -8.28 -7.13
C LYS A 56 -22.63 -7.19 -6.69
N PRO A 57 -22.71 -6.78 -5.40
CA PRO A 57 -23.64 -5.72 -4.97
C PRO A 57 -23.23 -4.31 -5.39
N LEU A 58 -22.02 -4.10 -5.91
CA LEU A 58 -21.50 -2.78 -6.33
C LEU A 58 -21.70 -2.49 -7.82
N VAL A 59 -22.07 -3.52 -8.60
CA VAL A 59 -22.22 -3.41 -10.04
C VAL A 59 -23.43 -2.51 -10.37
N ASP A 60 -23.15 -1.40 -11.03
CA ASP A 60 -24.14 -0.42 -11.47
C ASP A 60 -23.68 0.18 -12.82
N PRO A 61 -24.53 0.27 -13.86
CA PRO A 61 -24.17 0.81 -15.17
C PRO A 61 -23.66 2.26 -15.16
N HIS A 62 -23.92 3.02 -14.11
CA HIS A 62 -23.52 4.42 -13.95
C HIS A 62 -22.27 4.59 -13.08
N LYS A 63 -21.72 3.50 -12.52
CA LYS A 63 -20.54 3.49 -11.64
C LYS A 63 -19.47 2.60 -12.24
N ARG A 64 -18.21 2.97 -12.07
CA ARG A 64 -17.12 2.08 -12.49
C ARG A 64 -16.80 1.09 -11.39
N THR A 65 -16.86 -0.21 -11.69
CA THR A 65 -16.31 -1.26 -10.83
C THR A 65 -15.24 -2.01 -11.60
N ALA A 66 -14.01 -2.04 -11.09
CA ALA A 66 -12.88 -2.61 -11.78
C ALA A 66 -11.95 -3.42 -10.87
N ILE A 67 -11.39 -4.50 -11.41
CA ILE A 67 -10.27 -5.24 -10.84
C ILE A 67 -9.00 -4.75 -11.54
N LEU A 68 -8.07 -4.18 -10.79
CA LEU A 68 -6.79 -3.68 -11.27
C LEU A 68 -5.69 -4.69 -10.94
N THR A 69 -5.03 -5.21 -11.96
CA THR A 69 -3.92 -6.15 -11.85
C THR A 69 -2.60 -5.45 -12.18
N LEU A 70 -1.57 -5.70 -11.38
CA LEU A 70 -0.33 -4.93 -11.44
C LEU A 70 0.89 -5.71 -11.95
N ASN A 71 0.83 -7.04 -12.02
CA ASN A 71 1.93 -7.86 -12.52
C ASN A 71 1.83 -8.09 -14.03
N TYR A 72 2.98 -8.26 -14.66
CA TYR A 72 3.06 -8.65 -16.07
C TYR A 72 2.85 -10.16 -16.18
N ASP A 73 2.05 -10.58 -17.15
CA ASP A 73 1.85 -11.98 -17.54
C ASP A 73 1.79 -12.04 -19.07
N VAL A 74 2.51 -12.98 -19.68
CA VAL A 74 2.50 -13.16 -21.14
C VAL A 74 1.15 -13.63 -21.68
N ASN A 75 0.30 -14.23 -20.83
CA ASN A 75 -1.04 -14.71 -21.15
C ASN A 75 -2.14 -13.81 -20.55
N MET A 76 -1.84 -12.53 -20.30
CA MET A 76 -2.74 -11.61 -19.61
C MET A 76 -4.11 -11.49 -20.30
N LYS A 77 -4.14 -11.37 -21.64
CA LYS A 77 -5.37 -11.22 -22.42
C LYS A 77 -6.28 -12.45 -22.26
N GLU A 78 -5.70 -13.65 -22.33
CA GLU A 78 -6.42 -14.91 -22.20
C GLU A 78 -6.95 -15.12 -20.78
N ARG A 79 -6.13 -14.77 -19.76
CA ARG A 79 -6.56 -14.85 -18.37
C ARG A 79 -7.70 -13.88 -18.07
N ILE A 80 -7.62 -12.65 -18.55
CA ILE A 80 -8.71 -11.67 -18.41
C ILE A 80 -9.98 -12.21 -19.07
N HIS A 81 -9.89 -12.68 -20.31
CA HIS A 81 -11.04 -13.24 -21.03
C HIS A 81 -11.68 -14.41 -20.27
N SER A 82 -10.89 -15.31 -19.69
CA SER A 82 -11.41 -16.42 -18.87
C SER A 82 -12.20 -15.96 -17.63
N MET A 83 -11.92 -14.76 -17.11
CA MET A 83 -12.61 -14.18 -15.96
C MET A 83 -13.87 -13.38 -16.35
N GLU A 84 -14.01 -12.98 -17.62
CA GLU A 84 -15.21 -12.29 -18.12
C GLU A 84 -16.47 -13.17 -18.00
N GLU A 85 -16.34 -14.50 -18.03
CA GLU A 85 -17.45 -15.44 -17.78
C GLU A 85 -17.82 -15.53 -16.29
N ILE A 86 -16.93 -15.11 -15.40
CA ILE A 86 -17.08 -15.24 -13.94
C ILE A 86 -17.62 -13.95 -13.33
N PHE A 87 -17.14 -12.80 -13.77
CA PHE A 87 -17.61 -11.51 -13.31
C PHE A 87 -18.76 -10.99 -14.20
N SER A 88 -19.47 -9.96 -13.75
CA SER A 88 -20.49 -9.33 -14.57
C SER A 88 -19.82 -8.61 -15.75
N PRO A 89 -20.44 -8.52 -16.94
CA PRO A 89 -19.90 -7.76 -18.07
C PRO A 89 -19.60 -6.29 -17.77
N GLU A 90 -20.23 -5.73 -16.73
CA GLU A 90 -20.03 -4.38 -16.23
C GLU A 90 -18.81 -4.22 -15.31
N VAL A 91 -18.11 -5.32 -14.99
CA VAL A 91 -16.88 -5.30 -14.17
C VAL A 91 -15.67 -5.34 -15.10
N ASP A 92 -14.90 -4.25 -15.12
CA ASP A 92 -13.66 -4.20 -15.88
C ASP A 92 -12.57 -5.03 -15.18
N ILE A 93 -11.76 -5.77 -15.93
CA ILE A 93 -10.50 -6.34 -15.44
C ILE A 93 -9.37 -5.72 -16.24
N LEU A 94 -8.59 -4.86 -15.59
CA LEU A 94 -7.56 -4.05 -16.24
C LEU A 94 -6.18 -4.45 -15.72
N ASN A 95 -5.19 -4.42 -16.61
CA ASN A 95 -3.80 -4.67 -16.28
C ASN A 95 -2.94 -3.47 -16.62
N VAL A 96 -1.99 -3.13 -15.74
CA VAL A 96 -1.10 -1.97 -15.97
C VAL A 96 -0.34 -2.07 -17.28
N TYR A 97 0.14 -3.25 -17.67
CA TYR A 97 0.92 -3.42 -18.89
C TYR A 97 0.02 -3.37 -20.13
N GLU A 98 -1.13 -4.04 -20.11
CA GLU A 98 -1.98 -4.16 -21.31
C GLU A 98 -2.92 -2.98 -21.52
N HIS A 99 -3.48 -2.44 -20.45
CA HIS A 99 -4.54 -1.43 -20.52
C HIS A 99 -4.04 -0.01 -20.22
N TYR A 100 -2.74 0.16 -19.94
CA TYR A 100 -2.16 1.49 -19.74
C TYR A 100 -0.84 1.64 -20.48
N ILE A 101 0.14 0.80 -20.19
CA ILE A 101 1.46 0.91 -20.84
C ILE A 101 1.36 0.68 -22.33
N LEU A 102 0.74 -0.41 -22.78
CA LEU A 102 0.69 -0.77 -24.20
C LEU A 102 -0.07 0.28 -25.03
N LEU A 103 -1.19 0.82 -24.51
CA LEU A 103 -2.00 1.82 -25.21
C LEU A 103 -1.23 3.12 -25.53
N GLU A 104 -0.37 3.55 -24.61
CA GLU A 104 0.44 4.77 -24.75
C GLU A 104 1.82 4.50 -25.37
N SER A 105 2.12 3.23 -25.68
CA SER A 105 3.42 2.81 -26.21
C SER A 105 3.59 3.15 -27.69
N GLY A 106 4.78 3.66 -28.00
CA GLY A 106 5.35 3.67 -29.33
C GLY A 106 6.26 2.45 -29.51
N SER A 107 7.32 2.62 -30.28
CA SER A 107 8.24 1.53 -30.63
C SER A 107 9.69 1.97 -30.54
N LYS A 108 10.56 1.15 -29.94
CA LYS A 108 12.02 1.29 -30.02
C LYS A 108 12.54 0.81 -31.38
N ARG A 109 12.28 -0.47 -31.65
CA ARG A 109 12.67 -1.21 -32.84
C ARG A 109 11.80 -2.47 -32.93
N ARG A 110 11.72 -3.06 -34.12
CA ARG A 110 11.21 -4.43 -34.25
C ARG A 110 12.22 -5.43 -33.74
N TYR A 111 11.71 -6.43 -33.04
CA TYR A 111 12.46 -7.60 -32.65
C TYR A 111 12.43 -8.62 -33.79
N SER A 112 13.52 -9.35 -33.97
CA SER A 112 13.63 -10.43 -34.94
C SER A 112 13.78 -11.74 -34.18
N GLU A 113 12.76 -12.58 -34.26
CA GLU A 113 12.73 -13.90 -33.64
C GLU A 113 13.86 -14.78 -34.17
N PHE A 114 14.35 -15.65 -33.28
CA PHE A 114 15.39 -16.60 -33.64
C PHE A 114 14.86 -17.70 -34.58
N ILE A 115 13.69 -18.25 -34.26
CA ILE A 115 12.94 -19.19 -35.12
C ILE A 115 11.71 -18.45 -35.63
N VAL A 116 11.50 -18.47 -36.95
CA VAL A 116 10.33 -17.88 -37.59
C VAL A 116 9.31 -18.98 -37.89
N GLY A 117 8.05 -18.81 -37.46
CA GLY A 117 6.96 -19.70 -37.84
C GLY A 117 6.62 -19.63 -39.33
N GLU A 118 6.11 -20.73 -39.90
CA GLU A 118 5.65 -20.76 -41.30
C GLU A 118 4.40 -19.89 -41.51
N SER A 119 3.53 -19.80 -40.50
CA SER A 119 2.53 -18.74 -40.41
C SER A 119 3.15 -17.52 -39.75
N SER A 120 2.85 -16.34 -40.29
CA SER A 120 3.57 -15.11 -40.01
C SER A 120 3.63 -14.71 -38.53
N HIS A 121 2.85 -15.33 -37.63
CA HIS A 121 2.61 -14.85 -36.26
C HIS A 121 2.54 -15.94 -35.16
N SER A 122 2.83 -17.24 -35.41
CA SER A 122 2.78 -18.25 -34.34
C SER A 122 3.97 -19.22 -34.34
N ILE A 123 4.71 -19.26 -33.22
CA ILE A 123 5.79 -20.22 -33.00
C ILE A 123 5.28 -21.67 -32.86
N ASN A 124 4.01 -21.86 -32.54
CA ASN A 124 3.43 -23.19 -32.30
C ASN A 124 3.38 -24.05 -33.57
N GLU A 125 3.45 -23.43 -34.74
CA GLU A 125 3.47 -24.09 -36.05
C GLU A 125 4.88 -24.24 -36.60
N ALA A 126 5.90 -23.75 -35.88
CA ALA A 126 7.28 -23.79 -36.33
C ALA A 126 7.88 -25.21 -36.23
N VAL A 127 8.61 -25.61 -37.26
CA VAL A 127 9.45 -26.81 -37.23
C VAL A 127 10.75 -26.47 -36.51
N ILE A 128 10.85 -26.90 -35.25
CA ILE A 128 12.07 -26.72 -34.45
C ILE A 128 13.07 -27.84 -34.83
N PRO A 129 14.30 -27.50 -35.25
CA PRO A 129 15.32 -28.50 -35.56
C PRO A 129 15.60 -29.38 -34.33
N ALA A 130 15.58 -30.70 -34.51
CA ALA A 130 15.72 -31.65 -33.41
C ALA A 130 17.13 -31.71 -32.79
N ASP A 131 18.16 -31.15 -33.46
CA ASP A 131 19.57 -31.47 -33.21
C ASP A 131 20.46 -30.26 -32.84
N GLU A 132 19.89 -29.14 -32.36
CA GLU A 132 20.70 -28.02 -31.89
C GLU A 132 20.98 -28.12 -30.38
N TYR A 133 22.21 -28.51 -30.00
CA TYR A 133 22.71 -28.44 -28.61
C TYR A 133 22.62 -27.03 -27.99
N THR A 134 22.31 -26.01 -28.79
CA THR A 134 22.21 -24.61 -28.39
C THR A 134 20.78 -24.18 -28.05
N ILE A 135 19.77 -25.05 -28.14
CA ILE A 135 18.37 -24.68 -27.94
C ILE A 135 17.64 -25.67 -27.04
N GLN A 136 16.80 -25.14 -26.14
CA GLN A 136 15.84 -25.93 -25.37
C GLN A 136 14.44 -25.30 -25.48
N VAL A 137 13.44 -26.13 -25.74
CA VAL A 137 12.04 -25.70 -25.86
C VAL A 137 11.23 -26.22 -24.70
N THR A 138 10.58 -25.29 -23.98
CA THR A 138 9.66 -25.61 -22.89
C THR A 138 8.23 -25.32 -23.36
N ARG A 139 7.31 -26.23 -23.03
CA ARG A 139 5.90 -26.16 -23.43
C ARG A 139 4.99 -26.11 -22.22
N TYR A 140 3.81 -25.52 -22.38
CA TYR A 140 2.76 -25.54 -21.37
C TYR A 140 2.15 -26.94 -21.24
N GLU A 141 1.68 -27.27 -20.03
CA GLU A 141 0.89 -28.47 -19.74
C GLU A 141 -0.59 -28.26 -20.14
N LEU A 142 -0.82 -28.02 -21.43
CA LEU A 142 -2.16 -27.82 -22.02
C LEU A 142 -2.39 -28.84 -23.15
N PRO A 143 -3.66 -29.11 -23.55
CA PRO A 143 -3.96 -30.13 -24.55
C PRO A 143 -3.22 -29.99 -25.89
N ALA A 144 -2.96 -28.76 -26.35
CA ALA A 144 -2.19 -28.47 -27.56
C ALA A 144 -0.67 -28.36 -27.33
N SER A 145 -0.22 -28.44 -26.08
CA SER A 145 1.16 -28.22 -25.64
C SER A 145 1.86 -27.04 -26.34
N PRO A 146 1.27 -25.82 -26.29
CA PRO A 146 1.87 -24.65 -26.90
C PRO A 146 3.24 -24.35 -26.29
N ILE A 147 4.12 -23.75 -27.08
CA ILE A 147 5.45 -23.34 -26.64
C ILE A 147 5.31 -22.21 -25.63
N CYS A 148 5.95 -22.39 -24.48
CA CYS A 148 6.00 -21.41 -23.40
C CYS A 148 7.23 -20.51 -23.59
N TYR A 149 8.41 -21.11 -23.71
CA TYR A 149 9.62 -20.37 -24.03
C TYR A 149 10.66 -21.23 -24.74
N ILE A 150 11.59 -20.55 -25.41
CA ILE A 150 12.76 -21.11 -26.06
C ILE A 150 14.00 -20.51 -25.40
N ASP A 151 14.83 -21.37 -24.80
CA ASP A 151 16.13 -21.03 -24.25
C ASP A 151 17.22 -21.23 -25.29
N GLN A 152 18.10 -20.24 -25.41
CA GLN A 152 19.27 -20.25 -26.28
C GLN A 152 20.53 -20.29 -25.42
N TYR A 153 21.41 -21.23 -25.74
CA TYR A 153 22.67 -21.49 -25.06
C TYR A 153 23.85 -21.18 -25.98
N ASN A 154 24.97 -20.70 -25.42
CA ASN A 154 26.22 -20.60 -26.15
C ASN A 154 26.91 -21.97 -26.30
N GLU A 155 28.06 -22.00 -27.00
CA GLU A 155 28.86 -23.21 -27.20
C GLU A 155 29.30 -23.89 -25.88
N GLU A 156 29.40 -23.11 -24.79
CA GLU A 156 29.73 -23.58 -23.45
C GLU A 156 28.50 -24.03 -22.63
N GLN A 157 27.33 -24.19 -23.27
CA GLN A 157 26.07 -24.59 -22.63
C GLN A 157 25.58 -23.61 -21.54
N GLN A 158 25.87 -22.32 -21.70
CA GLN A 158 25.38 -21.28 -20.79
C GLN A 158 24.19 -20.57 -21.42
N LEU A 159 23.12 -20.41 -20.64
CA LEU A 159 21.94 -19.66 -21.04
C LEU A 159 22.34 -18.22 -21.35
N VAL A 160 22.14 -17.80 -22.61
CA VAL A 160 22.39 -16.43 -23.04
C VAL A 160 21.11 -15.66 -23.25
N LYS A 161 20.01 -16.36 -23.57
CA LYS A 161 18.76 -15.70 -23.97
C LYS A 161 17.56 -16.62 -23.84
N ARG A 162 16.40 -16.03 -23.51
CA ARG A 162 15.09 -16.68 -23.49
C ARG A 162 14.08 -15.86 -24.27
N GLU A 163 13.35 -16.50 -25.17
CA GLU A 163 12.19 -15.93 -25.88
C GLU A 163 10.94 -16.60 -25.33
N GLU A 164 9.97 -15.82 -24.85
CA GLU A 164 8.76 -16.32 -24.17
C GLU A 164 7.50 -15.88 -24.91
N TYR A 165 6.58 -16.82 -25.01
CA TYR A 165 5.42 -16.78 -25.88
C TYR A 165 4.13 -17.00 -25.09
N ASN A 166 3.05 -16.38 -25.56
CA ASN A 166 1.71 -16.65 -25.04
C ASN A 166 1.14 -17.97 -25.57
N TRP A 167 -0.06 -18.35 -25.12
CA TRP A 167 -0.73 -19.60 -25.54
C TRP A 167 -0.98 -19.70 -27.05
N GLN A 168 -1.10 -18.57 -27.75
CA GLN A 168 -1.27 -18.49 -29.21
C GLN A 168 0.08 -18.57 -29.95
N GLY A 169 1.20 -18.57 -29.24
CA GLY A 169 2.53 -18.64 -29.81
C GLY A 169 3.06 -17.31 -30.33
N VAL A 170 2.53 -16.19 -29.84
CA VAL A 170 3.03 -14.84 -30.14
C VAL A 170 4.14 -14.50 -29.15
N LEU A 171 5.25 -13.95 -29.64
CA LEU A 171 6.36 -13.51 -28.80
C LEU A 171 5.96 -12.31 -27.94
N CYS A 172 6.07 -12.44 -26.62
CA CYS A 172 5.67 -11.40 -25.67
C CYS A 172 6.86 -10.82 -24.90
N ARG A 173 7.90 -11.63 -24.63
CA ARG A 173 9.03 -11.22 -23.79
C ARG A 173 10.34 -11.84 -24.25
N VAL A 174 11.41 -11.05 -24.21
CA VAL A 174 12.79 -11.51 -24.49
C VAL A 174 13.67 -11.17 -23.30
N GLN A 175 14.41 -12.15 -22.80
CA GLN A 175 15.33 -12.00 -21.68
C GLN A 175 16.75 -12.34 -22.12
N SER A 176 17.73 -11.53 -21.71
CA SER A 176 19.15 -11.76 -21.98
C SER A 176 19.93 -11.92 -20.69
N PHE A 177 20.84 -12.89 -20.66
CA PHE A 177 21.56 -13.32 -19.46
C PHE A 177 23.07 -13.14 -19.64
N VAL A 178 23.76 -12.80 -18.54
CA VAL A 178 25.21 -12.67 -18.51
C VAL A 178 25.81 -14.08 -18.56
N PRO A 179 26.67 -14.40 -19.55
CA PRO A 179 27.36 -15.68 -19.63
C PRO A 179 28.09 -16.03 -18.32
N HIS A 180 28.23 -17.33 -18.05
CA HIS A 180 28.80 -17.92 -16.81
C HIS A 180 28.02 -17.68 -15.51
N THR A 181 27.38 -16.52 -15.36
CA THR A 181 26.68 -16.15 -14.12
C THR A 181 25.19 -16.46 -14.18
N GLY A 182 24.60 -16.47 -15.38
CA GLY A 182 23.16 -16.64 -15.59
C GLY A 182 22.33 -15.46 -15.07
N ALA A 183 22.95 -14.33 -14.71
CA ALA A 183 22.22 -13.17 -14.23
C ALA A 183 21.47 -12.48 -15.38
N LEU A 184 20.16 -12.28 -15.23
CA LEU A 184 19.35 -11.48 -16.16
C LEU A 184 19.92 -10.05 -16.21
N TYR A 185 20.28 -9.52 -17.38
CA TYR A 185 20.73 -8.12 -17.49
C TYR A 185 19.80 -7.25 -18.33
N LEU A 186 18.96 -7.86 -19.16
CA LEU A 186 17.99 -7.17 -20.01
C LEU A 186 16.72 -8.00 -20.15
N GLU A 187 15.57 -7.35 -20.03
CA GLU A 187 14.24 -7.90 -20.34
C GLU A 187 13.54 -6.89 -21.27
N GLU A 188 13.19 -7.31 -22.49
CA GLU A 188 12.45 -6.51 -23.47
C GLU A 188 11.02 -7.06 -23.57
N LEU A 189 10.01 -6.20 -23.43
CA LEU A 189 8.61 -6.53 -23.65
C LEU A 189 8.22 -6.19 -25.09
N ILE A 190 7.53 -7.13 -25.73
CA ILE A 190 7.24 -7.15 -27.16
C ILE A 190 5.73 -6.97 -27.37
N ASN A 191 5.35 -6.06 -28.26
CA ASN A 191 3.98 -5.82 -28.68
C ASN A 191 3.56 -6.83 -29.77
N ASP A 192 2.25 -6.95 -30.03
CA ASP A 192 1.68 -7.87 -31.03
C ASP A 192 2.26 -7.67 -32.45
N ASP A 193 2.77 -6.47 -32.77
CA ASP A 193 3.43 -6.16 -34.05
C ASP A 193 4.92 -6.58 -34.10
N GLY A 194 5.41 -7.25 -33.06
CA GLY A 194 6.79 -7.68 -32.89
C GLY A 194 7.73 -6.57 -32.44
N SER A 195 7.22 -5.40 -32.05
CA SER A 195 8.06 -4.27 -31.67
C SER A 195 8.24 -4.09 -30.16
N ILE A 196 9.43 -3.64 -29.76
CA ILE A 196 9.78 -3.47 -28.35
C ILE A 196 9.19 -2.16 -27.85
N TYR A 197 8.35 -2.24 -26.81
CA TYR A 197 7.69 -1.07 -26.21
C TYR A 197 8.23 -0.72 -24.82
N MET A 198 8.85 -1.68 -24.13
CA MET A 198 9.43 -1.46 -22.80
C MET A 198 10.66 -2.34 -22.61
N GLU A 199 11.66 -1.86 -21.87
CA GLU A 199 12.80 -2.68 -21.45
C GLU A 199 13.14 -2.45 -19.97
N PHE A 200 13.54 -3.51 -19.28
CA PHE A 200 14.10 -3.48 -17.94
C PHE A 200 15.57 -3.86 -18.01
N ILE A 201 16.42 -2.96 -17.54
CA ILE A 201 17.87 -3.13 -17.50
C ILE A 201 18.26 -3.40 -16.06
N TYR A 202 18.93 -4.52 -15.82
CA TYR A 202 19.37 -4.96 -14.50
C TYR A 202 20.87 -4.77 -14.32
N HIS A 203 21.37 -4.89 -13.09
CA HIS A 203 22.82 -4.80 -12.82
C HIS A 203 23.62 -5.98 -13.36
N GLY A 204 23.00 -7.15 -13.58
CA GLY A 204 23.69 -8.35 -14.04
C GLY A 204 24.54 -9.03 -12.96
N ASP A 205 24.22 -8.80 -11.68
CA ASP A 205 24.91 -9.41 -10.53
C ASP A 205 23.99 -10.46 -9.86
N VAL A 206 24.43 -11.72 -9.85
CA VAL A 206 23.69 -12.87 -9.29
C VAL A 206 23.28 -12.68 -7.84
N LYS A 207 24.09 -12.00 -7.03
CA LYS A 207 23.81 -11.83 -5.59
C LYS A 207 22.76 -10.76 -5.33
N LYS A 208 22.67 -9.75 -6.19
CA LYS A 208 21.75 -8.62 -6.03
C LYS A 208 21.38 -8.01 -7.38
N ASN A 209 20.48 -8.67 -8.10
CA ASN A 209 20.10 -8.27 -9.44
C ASN A 209 18.88 -7.33 -9.46
N THR A 210 19.00 -6.16 -8.84
CA THR A 210 17.92 -5.17 -8.88
C THR A 210 17.85 -4.49 -10.25
N VAL A 211 16.66 -4.02 -10.62
CA VAL A 211 16.47 -3.16 -11.79
C VAL A 211 17.30 -1.88 -11.59
N ARG A 212 18.06 -1.52 -12.62
CA ARG A 212 18.85 -0.28 -12.71
C ARG A 212 18.06 0.82 -13.40
N HIS A 213 17.49 0.51 -14.57
CA HIS A 213 16.68 1.42 -15.37
C HIS A 213 15.53 0.66 -16.05
N ILE A 214 14.43 1.35 -16.28
CA ILE A 214 13.32 0.87 -17.09
C ILE A 214 13.04 1.94 -18.13
N ASN A 215 13.11 1.61 -19.42
CA ASN A 215 12.74 2.56 -20.47
C ASN A 215 11.40 2.14 -21.06
N TRP A 216 10.41 3.02 -20.92
CA TRP A 216 9.14 2.92 -21.59
C TRP A 216 9.16 3.80 -22.83
N TYR A 217 9.04 3.18 -24.00
CA TYR A 217 9.04 3.87 -25.29
C TYR A 217 7.62 4.33 -25.60
N LYS A 218 7.24 5.53 -25.15
CA LYS A 218 5.91 6.10 -25.40
C LYS A 218 5.81 6.68 -26.79
N LYS A 219 4.59 6.87 -27.29
CA LYS A 219 4.32 7.63 -28.52
C LYS A 219 4.87 9.06 -28.46
N THR A 220 4.97 9.63 -27.26
CA THR A 220 5.44 11.00 -27.00
C THR A 220 6.92 11.12 -26.66
N GLY A 221 7.65 10.00 -26.56
CA GLY A 221 9.07 9.97 -26.19
C GLY A 221 9.38 8.89 -25.15
N ILE A 222 10.64 8.81 -24.74
CA ILE A 222 11.09 7.79 -23.78
C ILE A 222 10.85 8.30 -22.35
N GLN A 223 10.15 7.51 -21.54
CA GLN A 223 10.00 7.74 -20.12
C GLN A 223 10.81 6.70 -19.33
N THR A 224 11.73 7.16 -18.48
CA THR A 224 12.64 6.28 -17.74
C THR A 224 12.27 6.20 -16.26
N PHE A 225 12.30 4.99 -15.70
CA PHE A 225 12.07 4.73 -14.28
C PHE A 225 13.27 4.01 -13.66
N THR A 226 13.38 4.04 -12.33
CA THR A 226 14.42 3.29 -11.59
C THR A 226 13.84 2.10 -10.82
N LYS A 227 12.52 2.04 -10.64
CA LYS A 227 11.84 0.96 -9.93
C LYS A 227 10.54 0.56 -10.64
N LYS A 228 10.23 -0.74 -10.62
CA LYS A 228 8.94 -1.25 -11.13
C LYS A 228 7.74 -0.68 -10.37
N THR A 229 7.93 -0.30 -9.09
CA THR A 229 6.91 0.37 -8.27
C THR A 229 6.41 1.66 -8.89
N ASP A 230 7.30 2.43 -9.52
CA ASP A 230 7.00 3.78 -10.00
C ASP A 230 6.02 3.74 -11.18
N ILE A 231 6.09 2.67 -11.99
CA ILE A 231 5.17 2.43 -13.12
C ILE A 231 3.75 2.16 -12.60
N LYS A 232 3.64 1.26 -11.61
CA LYS A 232 2.36 0.91 -10.99
C LYS A 232 1.74 2.13 -10.30
N GLN A 233 2.55 2.88 -9.55
CA GLN A 233 2.14 4.11 -8.87
C GLN A 233 1.67 5.18 -9.86
N LEU A 234 2.39 5.36 -10.97
CA LEU A 234 2.00 6.31 -12.02
C LEU A 234 0.61 5.99 -12.58
N TRP A 235 0.31 4.72 -12.84
CA TRP A 235 -1.01 4.32 -13.32
C TRP A 235 -2.10 4.53 -12.27
N LEU A 236 -1.88 4.09 -11.03
CA LEU A 236 -2.85 4.27 -9.94
C LEU A 236 -3.12 5.76 -9.66
N SER A 237 -2.10 6.62 -9.68
CA SER A 237 -2.25 8.08 -9.60
C SER A 237 -3.06 8.63 -10.77
N SER A 238 -2.85 8.13 -11.99
CA SER A 238 -3.65 8.55 -13.14
C SER A 238 -5.14 8.24 -12.93
N ILE A 239 -5.48 7.05 -12.41
CA ILE A 239 -6.85 6.63 -12.10
C ILE A 239 -7.49 7.56 -11.08
N GLN A 240 -6.78 7.94 -10.02
CA GLN A 240 -7.28 8.89 -9.02
C GLN A 240 -7.71 10.23 -9.66
N SER A 241 -6.91 10.71 -10.62
CA SER A 241 -7.11 11.99 -11.30
C SER A 241 -8.03 11.96 -12.52
N GLN A 242 -8.58 10.80 -12.91
CA GLN A 242 -9.35 10.67 -14.15
C GLN A 242 -10.65 11.48 -14.17
N ASN A 243 -11.26 11.69 -13.01
CA ASN A 243 -12.52 12.42 -12.84
C ASN A 243 -12.69 12.89 -11.38
N ASP A 244 -13.70 13.71 -11.12
CA ASP A 244 -14.00 14.23 -9.77
C ASP A 244 -14.91 13.29 -8.94
N ARG A 245 -15.28 12.11 -9.47
CA ARG A 245 -16.10 11.15 -8.71
C ARG A 245 -15.30 10.58 -7.56
N LEU A 246 -16.01 10.24 -6.49
CA LEU A 246 -15.43 9.54 -5.36
C LEU A 246 -14.95 8.15 -5.79
N LYS A 247 -13.78 7.73 -5.30
CA LYS A 247 -13.16 6.46 -5.65
C LYS A 247 -12.77 5.70 -4.40
N LEU A 248 -13.10 4.42 -4.33
CA LEU A 248 -12.60 3.52 -3.31
C LEU A 248 -11.58 2.57 -3.94
N MET A 249 -10.32 2.67 -3.52
CA MET A 249 -9.23 1.82 -3.97
C MET A 249 -8.86 0.84 -2.86
N ILE A 250 -9.08 -0.45 -3.10
CA ILE A 250 -8.96 -1.52 -2.11
C ILE A 250 -7.82 -2.44 -2.54
N THR A 251 -6.77 -2.60 -1.71
CA THR A 251 -5.81 -3.68 -1.95
C THR A 251 -6.38 -5.01 -1.44
N GLU A 252 -6.43 -6.00 -2.31
CA GLU A 252 -6.80 -7.38 -2.00
C GLU A 252 -5.58 -8.22 -1.63
N ASP A 253 -4.40 -7.82 -2.12
CA ASP A 253 -3.14 -8.54 -1.97
C ASP A 253 -2.06 -7.64 -1.35
N ARG A 254 -1.36 -8.16 -0.33
CA ARG A 254 -0.46 -7.37 0.53
C ARG A 254 0.77 -6.85 -0.21
N ASP A 255 1.25 -7.59 -1.21
CA ASP A 255 2.37 -7.16 -2.05
C ASP A 255 2.06 -5.88 -2.85
N GLN A 256 0.78 -5.54 -2.98
CA GLN A 256 0.32 -4.34 -3.69
C GLN A 256 0.20 -3.10 -2.81
N ASP A 257 0.27 -3.24 -1.49
CA ASP A 257 0.13 -2.13 -0.54
C ASP A 257 1.12 -1.00 -0.81
N ARG A 258 2.37 -1.36 -1.07
CA ARG A 258 3.44 -0.40 -1.39
C ARG A 258 3.19 0.37 -2.68
N HIS A 259 2.31 -0.12 -3.55
CA HIS A 259 1.97 0.54 -4.81
C HIS A 259 0.80 1.52 -4.62
N LEU A 260 -0.14 1.23 -3.73
CA LEU A 260 -1.24 2.15 -3.43
C LEU A 260 -0.86 3.16 -2.35
N PHE A 261 -0.54 2.72 -1.12
CA PHE A 261 -0.45 3.60 0.05
C PHE A 261 0.79 4.52 0.11
N LYS A 262 1.64 4.48 -0.91
CA LYS A 262 2.80 5.38 -1.05
C LYS A 262 2.59 6.52 -2.03
N ILE A 263 1.45 6.54 -2.73
CA ILE A 263 1.08 7.67 -3.56
C ILE A 263 0.32 8.69 -2.71
N GLU A 264 0.39 9.95 -3.10
CA GLU A 264 -0.40 10.99 -2.46
C GLU A 264 -1.88 10.74 -2.74
N GLN A 265 -2.67 10.69 -1.66
CA GLN A 265 -4.09 10.43 -1.71
C GLN A 265 -4.83 11.69 -2.14
N SER A 266 -5.62 11.60 -3.22
CA SER A 266 -6.54 12.68 -3.62
C SER A 266 -7.68 12.83 -2.62
N GLU A 267 -8.22 14.04 -2.47
CA GLU A 267 -9.40 14.31 -1.61
C GLU A 267 -10.63 13.48 -2.00
N THR A 268 -10.76 13.12 -3.28
CA THR A 268 -11.87 12.30 -3.80
C THR A 268 -11.60 10.80 -3.76
N THR A 269 -10.47 10.36 -3.20
CA THR A 269 -10.08 8.95 -3.19
C THR A 269 -9.96 8.42 -1.76
N TYR A 270 -10.47 7.22 -1.53
CA TYR A 270 -10.42 6.48 -0.28
C TYR A 270 -9.51 5.27 -0.46
N TYR A 271 -8.61 5.04 0.50
CA TYR A 271 -7.70 3.91 0.54
C TYR A 271 -8.14 2.90 1.57
N ALA A 272 -8.27 1.66 1.11
CA ALA A 272 -8.62 0.55 1.96
C ALA A 272 -7.77 -0.68 1.68
N ALA A 273 -7.75 -1.58 2.66
CA ALA A 273 -7.17 -2.91 2.53
C ALA A 273 -8.19 -3.96 2.94
N PHE A 274 -8.21 -5.09 2.23
CA PHE A 274 -8.92 -6.28 2.67
C PHE A 274 -7.90 -7.31 3.18
N VAL A 275 -8.10 -7.78 4.42
CA VAL A 275 -7.24 -8.75 5.09
C VAL A 275 -7.88 -10.14 5.02
N HIS A 276 -7.29 -11.02 4.21
CA HIS A 276 -7.76 -12.40 4.00
C HIS A 276 -7.14 -13.40 4.97
N ASP A 277 -5.86 -13.23 5.29
CA ASP A 277 -5.07 -14.25 5.98
C ASP A 277 -4.48 -13.76 7.30
N ALA A 278 -3.99 -14.73 8.09
CA ALA A 278 -3.24 -14.49 9.30
C ALA A 278 -1.93 -13.72 9.01
N HIS A 279 -1.69 -12.68 9.80
CA HIS A 279 -0.61 -11.71 9.62
C HIS A 279 0.64 -11.97 10.48
N TYR A 280 0.60 -12.97 11.37
CA TYR A 280 1.76 -13.42 12.16
C TYR A 280 2.31 -14.76 11.67
N GLU A 281 3.60 -14.99 11.88
CA GLU A 281 4.22 -16.31 11.80
C GLU A 281 3.76 -17.19 12.99
N GLU A 282 4.01 -18.50 12.95
CA GLU A 282 3.50 -19.47 13.95
C GLU A 282 3.81 -19.08 15.41
N GLU A 283 4.86 -18.29 15.62
CA GLU A 283 5.13 -17.57 16.87
C GLU A 283 4.47 -16.17 16.83
N GLN A 284 3.47 -15.96 17.70
CA GLN A 284 2.50 -14.85 17.74
C GLN A 284 3.05 -13.41 17.79
N HIS A 285 4.35 -13.18 17.61
CA HIS A 285 5.00 -11.88 17.83
C HIS A 285 5.77 -11.36 16.60
N GLN A 286 5.94 -12.16 15.54
CA GLN A 286 6.59 -11.70 14.31
C GLN A 286 5.57 -11.48 13.19
N LEU A 287 5.42 -10.22 12.80
CA LEU A 287 4.60 -9.81 11.65
C LEU A 287 5.23 -10.38 10.37
N LYS A 288 4.41 -11.00 9.52
CA LYS A 288 4.86 -11.45 8.21
C LYS A 288 5.33 -10.25 7.37
N PRO A 289 6.48 -10.33 6.66
CA PRO A 289 7.05 -9.21 5.92
C PRO A 289 6.07 -8.51 4.95
N GLN A 290 5.17 -9.28 4.33
CA GLN A 290 4.16 -8.74 3.41
C GLN A 290 3.18 -7.76 4.07
N TYR A 291 2.94 -7.85 5.39
CA TYR A 291 2.03 -6.96 6.12
C TYR A 291 2.71 -5.70 6.66
N GLU A 292 4.04 -5.58 6.57
CA GLU A 292 4.79 -4.44 7.12
C GLU A 292 4.30 -3.10 6.59
N GLU A 293 3.99 -3.04 5.29
CA GLU A 293 3.50 -1.80 4.68
C GLU A 293 2.10 -1.45 5.21
N LEU A 294 1.14 -2.39 5.23
CA LEU A 294 -0.18 -2.14 5.79
C LEU A 294 -0.10 -1.63 7.23
N PHE A 295 0.65 -2.32 8.10
CA PHE A 295 0.78 -1.96 9.51
C PHE A 295 1.40 -0.57 9.68
N LYS A 296 2.40 -0.25 8.87
CA LYS A 296 2.99 1.09 8.83
C LYS A 296 1.98 2.16 8.43
N GLN A 297 1.08 1.89 7.49
CA GLN A 297 0.08 2.85 7.02
C GLN A 297 -1.06 3.05 8.01
N ILE A 298 -1.49 1.98 8.69
CA ILE A 298 -2.44 2.03 9.81
C ILE A 298 -1.88 2.92 10.92
N ARG A 299 -0.64 2.67 11.35
CA ARG A 299 0.03 3.46 12.40
C ARG A 299 0.17 4.94 12.06
N LYS A 300 0.36 5.25 10.78
CA LYS A 300 0.41 6.63 10.29
C LYS A 300 -0.96 7.25 10.04
N GLN A 301 -2.05 6.52 10.27
CA GLN A 301 -3.43 6.96 10.05
C GLN A 301 -3.67 7.40 8.60
N GLN A 302 -3.04 6.74 7.63
CA GLN A 302 -3.16 7.04 6.19
C GLN A 302 -4.16 6.11 5.48
N MET A 303 -4.94 5.36 6.24
CA MET A 303 -5.98 4.45 5.76
C MET A 303 -7.36 5.01 6.10
N ASP A 304 -8.32 4.82 5.21
CA ASP A 304 -9.74 5.14 5.46
C ASP A 304 -10.52 3.92 5.94
N ALA A 305 -10.11 2.71 5.54
CA ALA A 305 -10.69 1.47 6.01
C ALA A 305 -9.72 0.29 6.00
N VAL A 306 -9.88 -0.62 6.95
CA VAL A 306 -9.33 -1.98 6.89
C VAL A 306 -10.47 -2.96 7.11
N PHE A 307 -10.72 -3.78 6.11
CA PHE A 307 -11.77 -4.78 6.10
C PHE A 307 -11.19 -6.16 6.44
N PHE A 308 -11.92 -6.93 7.24
CA PHE A 308 -11.54 -8.28 7.66
C PHE A 308 -12.64 -9.26 7.29
N GLY A 309 -12.28 -10.37 6.66
CA GLY A 309 -13.23 -11.47 6.42
C GLY A 309 -13.59 -12.27 7.66
N ASP A 310 -12.71 -12.25 8.68
CA ASP A 310 -12.79 -13.05 9.91
C ASP A 310 -12.54 -12.16 11.13
N THR A 311 -13.38 -12.30 12.16
CA THR A 311 -13.23 -11.63 13.47
C THR A 311 -11.88 -11.91 14.10
N LYS A 312 -11.36 -13.13 13.98
CA LYS A 312 -10.05 -13.51 14.54
C LYS A 312 -8.92 -12.64 13.97
N HIS A 313 -8.95 -12.38 12.66
CA HIS A 313 -7.94 -11.54 12.03
C HIS A 313 -8.01 -10.09 12.51
N LYS A 314 -9.21 -9.55 12.75
CA LYS A 314 -9.37 -8.22 13.35
C LYS A 314 -8.81 -8.18 14.76
N GLU A 315 -9.23 -9.11 15.63
CA GLU A 315 -8.76 -9.18 17.02
C GLU A 315 -7.24 -9.29 17.11
N ASP A 316 -6.62 -10.06 16.21
CA ASP A 316 -5.17 -10.25 16.16
C ASP A 316 -4.43 -8.96 15.72
N VAL A 317 -5.00 -8.15 14.83
CA VAL A 317 -4.45 -6.82 14.49
C VAL A 317 -4.66 -5.84 15.65
N GLU A 318 -5.83 -5.85 16.28
CA GLU A 318 -6.18 -4.95 17.39
C GLU A 318 -5.34 -5.21 18.65
N LYS A 319 -4.91 -6.46 18.89
CA LYS A 319 -3.94 -6.77 19.96
C LYS A 319 -2.63 -6.00 19.83
N VAL A 320 -2.22 -5.67 18.61
CA VAL A 320 -0.93 -5.00 18.33
C VAL A 320 -1.09 -3.52 18.02
N LEU A 321 -2.15 -3.13 17.33
CA LEU A 321 -2.37 -1.74 16.89
C LEU A 321 -3.45 -1.01 17.70
N GLY A 322 -4.09 -1.69 18.65
CA GLY A 322 -5.27 -1.20 19.33
C GLY A 322 -6.51 -1.25 18.43
N GLU A 323 -7.66 -1.05 19.06
CA GLU A 323 -8.93 -0.90 18.34
C GLU A 323 -8.93 0.41 17.54
N GLN A 324 -9.42 0.36 16.29
CA GLN A 324 -9.46 1.51 15.38
C GLN A 324 -10.89 1.75 14.89
N ALA A 325 -11.29 3.01 14.74
CA ALA A 325 -12.63 3.38 14.24
C ALA A 325 -12.90 2.89 12.81
N TYR A 326 -11.84 2.67 12.03
CA TYR A 326 -11.88 2.28 10.62
C TYR A 326 -11.60 0.78 10.39
N PHE A 327 -11.77 -0.07 11.41
CA PHE A 327 -11.66 -1.52 11.30
C PHE A 327 -13.04 -2.20 11.23
N TYR A 328 -13.32 -2.85 10.11
CA TYR A 328 -14.65 -3.40 9.79
C TYR A 328 -14.61 -4.91 9.55
N ILE A 329 -15.59 -5.64 10.10
CA ILE A 329 -15.79 -7.06 9.82
C ILE A 329 -16.77 -7.23 8.67
N ILE A 330 -16.35 -7.92 7.61
CA ILE A 330 -17.13 -8.18 6.41
C ILE A 330 -17.12 -9.69 6.13
N PRO A 331 -17.98 -10.46 6.81
CA PRO A 331 -18.07 -11.90 6.62
C PRO A 331 -18.54 -12.21 5.20
N SER A 332 -17.94 -13.22 4.56
CA SER A 332 -18.30 -13.62 3.18
C SER A 332 -19.76 -14.05 3.01
N ASP A 333 -20.43 -14.44 4.10
CA ASP A 333 -21.83 -14.88 4.14
C ASP A 333 -22.83 -13.74 4.44
N LYS A 334 -22.36 -12.54 4.84
CA LYS A 334 -23.22 -11.42 5.28
C LYS A 334 -22.91 -10.12 4.54
N MET A 335 -23.18 -10.13 3.23
CA MET A 335 -22.95 -8.95 2.36
C MET A 335 -23.80 -7.72 2.72
N SER A 336 -24.88 -7.84 3.50
CA SER A 336 -25.62 -6.67 4.01
C SER A 336 -24.76 -5.75 4.89
N VAL A 337 -23.72 -6.29 5.52
CA VAL A 337 -22.77 -5.53 6.35
C VAL A 337 -21.81 -4.68 5.49
N TRP A 338 -21.60 -5.07 4.23
CA TRP A 338 -20.71 -4.36 3.31
C TRP A 338 -21.18 -2.92 3.08
N ASN A 339 -22.48 -2.73 2.83
CA ASN A 339 -23.06 -1.40 2.61
C ASN A 339 -22.86 -0.48 3.81
N THR A 340 -23.23 -0.98 5.00
CA THR A 340 -23.09 -0.24 6.25
C THR A 340 -21.64 0.13 6.52
N ALA A 341 -20.70 -0.77 6.27
CA ALA A 341 -19.28 -0.49 6.44
C ALA A 341 -18.78 0.61 5.48
N LEU A 342 -19.27 0.64 4.24
CA LEU A 342 -18.91 1.69 3.29
C LEU A 342 -19.46 3.07 3.70
N HIS A 343 -20.71 3.16 4.18
CA HIS A 343 -21.25 4.41 4.72
C HIS A 343 -20.51 4.86 5.97
N HIS A 344 -20.23 3.95 6.90
CA HIS A 344 -19.44 4.27 8.10
C HIS A 344 -18.02 4.72 7.76
N MET A 345 -17.41 4.21 6.69
CA MET A 345 -16.11 4.69 6.21
C MET A 345 -16.17 6.15 5.75
N LEU A 346 -17.20 6.53 4.99
CA LEU A 346 -17.39 7.90 4.54
C LEU A 346 -17.60 8.84 5.74
N GLU A 347 -18.51 8.48 6.65
CA GLU A 347 -18.76 9.26 7.87
C GLU A 347 -17.50 9.40 8.73
N ASN A 348 -16.72 8.32 8.88
CA ASN A 348 -15.46 8.36 9.64
C ASN A 348 -14.45 9.32 9.02
N ARG A 349 -14.35 9.37 7.68
CA ARG A 349 -13.47 10.32 7.01
C ARG A 349 -13.92 11.76 7.26
N GLU A 350 -15.21 12.04 7.15
CA GLU A 350 -15.77 13.37 7.43
C GLU A 350 -15.50 13.82 8.86
N ARG A 351 -15.76 12.96 9.86
CA ARG A 351 -15.48 13.25 11.28
C ARG A 351 -13.99 13.48 11.54
N LYS A 352 -13.12 12.70 10.90
CA LYS A 352 -11.67 12.88 10.99
C LYS A 352 -11.21 14.19 10.36
N ASP A 353 -11.79 14.59 9.23
CA ASP A 353 -11.48 15.86 8.57
C ASP A 353 -12.09 17.08 9.33
N GLU A 354 -13.20 16.91 10.03
CA GLU A 354 -13.70 17.88 11.03
C GLU A 354 -12.72 18.05 12.19
N LEU A 355 -12.27 16.94 12.80
CA LEU A 355 -11.27 16.99 13.85
C LEU A 355 -9.98 17.64 13.37
N ARG A 356 -9.52 17.32 12.15
CA ARG A 356 -8.33 17.92 11.55
C ARG A 356 -8.48 19.43 11.37
N ARG A 357 -9.63 19.93 10.90
CA ARG A 357 -9.91 21.37 10.80
C ARG A 357 -9.81 22.09 12.15
N ILE A 358 -10.26 21.46 13.23
CA ILE A 358 -10.12 22.00 14.59
C ILE A 358 -8.64 22.03 15.01
N VAL A 359 -7.93 20.93 14.77
CA VAL A 359 -6.50 20.80 15.10
C VAL A 359 -5.65 21.82 14.34
N ASP A 360 -5.93 22.05 13.06
CA ASP A 360 -5.18 22.99 12.21
C ASP A 360 -5.36 24.46 12.63
N CYS A 361 -6.39 24.77 13.42
CA CYS A 361 -6.55 26.09 14.06
C CYS A 361 -5.69 26.27 15.32
N THR A 362 -5.02 25.20 15.77
CA THR A 362 -4.12 25.21 16.91
C THR A 362 -2.68 25.04 16.48
N LYS A 363 -1.78 25.65 17.24
CA LYS A 363 -0.34 25.51 17.04
C LYS A 363 0.34 25.18 18.35
N TRP A 364 0.99 24.02 18.40
CA TRP A 364 1.68 23.52 19.57
C TRP A 364 3.19 23.67 19.40
N ILE A 365 3.79 24.47 20.28
CA ILE A 365 5.19 24.86 20.20
C ILE A 365 5.93 24.35 21.43
N LEU A 366 7.06 23.68 21.21
CA LEU A 366 8.01 23.40 22.28
C LEU A 366 8.71 24.71 22.68
N ARG A 367 8.55 25.12 23.94
CA ARG A 367 9.13 26.36 24.51
C ARG A 367 10.35 26.14 25.38
N ASP A 368 10.43 25.01 26.05
CA ASP A 368 11.64 24.63 26.76
C ASP A 368 11.81 23.12 26.81
N LEU A 369 13.06 22.69 26.93
CA LEU A 369 13.43 21.30 27.18
C LEU A 369 14.51 21.22 28.24
N SER A 370 14.38 20.23 29.12
CA SER A 370 15.43 19.83 30.06
C SER A 370 15.51 18.31 30.13
N SER A 371 16.64 17.79 30.58
CA SER A 371 16.81 16.35 30.80
C SER A 371 17.48 16.09 32.13
N GLU A 372 16.81 15.38 33.02
CA GLU A 372 17.33 14.99 34.34
C GLU A 372 16.98 13.54 34.63
N ASN A 373 17.89 12.78 35.24
CA ASN A 373 17.65 11.39 35.69
C ASN A 373 17.00 10.46 34.64
N HIS A 374 17.44 10.53 33.38
CA HIS A 374 16.88 9.78 32.25
C HIS A 374 15.41 10.10 31.93
N VAL A 375 14.95 11.29 32.33
CA VAL A 375 13.65 11.87 31.98
C VAL A 375 13.87 13.14 31.17
N LEU A 376 13.19 13.25 30.04
CA LEU A 376 13.15 14.45 29.21
C LEU A 376 11.88 15.23 29.54
N HIS A 377 12.02 16.43 30.06
CA HIS A 377 10.91 17.33 30.34
C HIS A 377 10.75 18.32 29.19
N LEU A 378 9.51 18.46 28.73
CA LEU A 378 9.13 19.30 27.59
C LEU A 378 8.05 20.26 28.05
N GLN A 379 8.34 21.56 27.96
CA GLN A 379 7.38 22.62 28.23
C GLN A 379 6.75 23.07 26.92
N LEU A 380 5.44 22.93 26.82
CA LEU A 380 4.66 23.23 25.63
C LEU A 380 3.95 24.58 25.77
N GLU A 381 3.70 25.22 24.63
CA GLU A 381 2.81 26.37 24.51
C GLU A 381 1.80 26.11 23.39
N LEU A 382 0.54 26.42 23.67
CA LEU A 382 -0.54 26.42 22.70
C LEU A 382 -0.78 27.85 22.21
N LYS A 383 -0.70 28.07 20.89
CA LYS A 383 -1.17 29.29 20.21
C LYS A 383 -2.43 28.97 19.41
N GLY A 384 -3.42 29.85 19.49
CA GLY A 384 -4.72 29.69 18.83
C GLY A 384 -5.85 29.41 19.82
N GLU A 385 -7.09 29.48 19.32
CA GLU A 385 -8.30 29.15 20.07
C GLU A 385 -8.86 27.83 19.55
N MET A 386 -9.16 26.89 20.44
CA MET A 386 -9.97 25.72 20.09
C MET A 386 -11.45 26.08 20.22
N SER A 387 -12.23 25.86 19.16
CA SER A 387 -13.69 25.88 19.25
C SER A 387 -14.18 24.76 20.18
N HIS A 388 -15.36 24.94 20.79
CA HIS A 388 -16.00 24.07 21.77
C HIS A 388 -16.25 22.62 21.30
N ALA A 389 -15.20 21.82 21.15
CA ALA A 389 -15.30 20.37 21.07
C ALA A 389 -15.17 19.82 22.49
N ASP A 390 -16.33 19.61 23.15
CA ASP A 390 -16.42 19.25 24.57
C ASP A 390 -15.94 17.82 24.91
N HIS A 391 -15.36 17.07 23.95
CA HIS A 391 -15.09 15.63 24.08
C HIS A 391 -13.80 15.16 23.37
N VAL A 392 -12.71 15.93 23.48
CA VAL A 392 -11.41 15.55 22.89
C VAL A 392 -10.36 15.35 23.97
N GLN A 393 -9.78 14.15 24.05
CA GLN A 393 -8.58 13.87 24.83
C GLN A 393 -7.36 14.32 24.03
N ILE A 394 -6.47 15.10 24.67
CA ILE A 394 -5.18 15.48 24.09
C ILE A 394 -4.04 14.79 24.83
N ASP A 395 -3.30 13.99 24.08
CA ASP A 395 -2.09 13.35 24.54
C ASP A 395 -0.86 13.90 23.82
N PHE A 396 0.27 13.86 24.48
CA PHE A 396 1.58 13.94 23.87
C PHE A 396 2.06 12.53 23.55
N ALA A 397 2.51 12.28 22.33
CA ALA A 397 2.93 10.96 21.91
C ALA A 397 4.22 11.00 21.08
N GLY A 398 5.08 10.00 21.29
CA GLY A 398 6.32 9.80 20.54
C GLY A 398 6.24 8.52 19.71
N TYR A 399 6.47 8.63 18.41
CA TYR A 399 6.38 7.51 17.48
C TYR A 399 7.73 7.24 16.79
N ASP A 400 8.05 5.97 16.55
CA ASP A 400 9.18 5.60 15.71
C ASP A 400 8.94 6.12 14.28
N ARG A 401 9.92 6.88 13.76
CA ARG A 401 9.81 7.51 12.43
C ARG A 401 9.65 6.51 11.28
N MET A 402 10.30 5.35 11.38
CA MET A 402 10.40 4.39 10.28
C MET A 402 9.15 3.51 10.17
N ASN A 403 8.65 3.05 11.32
CA ASN A 403 7.64 2.02 11.48
C ASN A 403 6.30 2.59 11.98
N GLY A 404 6.28 3.83 12.48
CA GLY A 404 5.11 4.49 13.05
C GLY A 404 4.68 3.93 14.40
N ALA A 405 5.47 3.07 15.04
CA ALA A 405 5.09 2.44 16.30
C ALA A 405 5.09 3.47 17.44
N GLU A 406 4.06 3.44 18.29
CA GLU A 406 4.05 4.27 19.50
C GLU A 406 5.15 3.79 20.46
N ILE A 407 6.05 4.69 20.81
CA ILE A 407 7.11 4.45 21.80
C ILE A 407 6.64 4.87 23.19
N ILE A 408 5.88 5.96 23.24
CA ILE A 408 5.27 6.47 24.46
C ILE A 408 4.06 7.36 24.15
N SER A 409 3.11 7.42 25.07
CA SER A 409 2.15 8.51 25.17
C SER A 409 1.90 8.94 26.62
N GLN A 410 1.55 10.21 26.82
CA GLN A 410 1.17 10.79 28.10
C GLN A 410 0.09 11.85 27.86
N THR A 411 -1.00 11.82 28.63
CA THR A 411 -2.03 12.87 28.60
C THR A 411 -1.43 14.21 29.06
N ILE A 412 -1.71 15.28 28.31
CA ILE A 412 -1.19 16.61 28.63
C ILE A 412 -1.98 17.17 29.82
N ASP A 413 -1.27 17.61 30.85
CA ASP A 413 -1.88 18.20 32.03
C ASP A 413 -2.16 19.71 31.84
N GLU A 414 -2.83 20.33 32.83
CA GLU A 414 -3.15 21.76 32.79
C GLU A 414 -1.92 22.67 32.74
N ASN A 415 -0.74 22.16 33.09
CA ASN A 415 0.52 22.92 33.13
C ASN A 415 1.27 22.87 31.79
N LEU A 416 0.76 22.14 30.80
CA LEU A 416 1.41 21.94 29.49
C LEU A 416 2.84 21.38 29.63
N LEU A 417 3.09 20.64 30.70
CA LEU A 417 4.38 20.03 30.99
C LEU A 417 4.29 18.54 30.75
N VAL A 418 5.15 18.01 29.89
CA VAL A 418 5.20 16.59 29.57
C VAL A 418 6.56 16.04 29.97
N SER A 419 6.56 14.84 30.55
CA SER A 419 7.77 14.19 31.04
C SER A 419 7.93 12.83 30.40
N PHE A 420 8.99 12.68 29.62
CA PHE A 420 9.30 11.46 28.88
C PHE A 420 10.40 10.66 29.61
N PRO A 421 10.06 9.60 30.35
CA PRO A 421 11.03 8.79 31.06
C PRO A 421 11.78 7.84 30.11
N ILE A 422 12.73 8.38 29.34
CA ILE A 422 13.59 7.65 28.39
C ILE A 422 14.27 6.43 29.04
N GLY A 423 14.62 6.53 30.31
CA GLY A 423 15.26 5.46 31.08
C GLY A 423 14.34 4.30 31.46
N HIS A 424 13.02 4.45 31.33
CA HIS A 424 12.05 3.48 31.83
C HIS A 424 12.11 2.16 31.04
N PHE A 425 11.95 1.05 31.75
CA PHE A 425 12.07 -0.30 31.18
C PHE A 425 11.12 -0.51 29.99
N GLN A 426 9.87 -0.07 30.07
CA GLN A 426 8.91 -0.21 28.97
C GLN A 426 9.31 0.59 27.73
N THR A 427 9.79 1.83 27.91
CA THR A 427 10.23 2.69 26.81
C THR A 427 11.46 2.09 26.12
N LYS A 428 12.43 1.60 26.90
CA LYS A 428 13.61 0.89 26.35
C LYS A 428 13.21 -0.37 25.59
N ASN A 429 12.30 -1.16 26.15
CA ASN A 429 11.79 -2.35 25.49
C ASN A 429 11.11 -2.01 24.14
N ASN A 430 10.27 -0.96 24.10
CA ASN A 430 9.63 -0.52 22.86
C ASN A 430 10.66 -0.05 21.82
N ILE A 431 11.70 0.67 22.24
CA ILE A 431 12.81 1.13 21.37
C ILE A 431 13.58 -0.07 20.81
N GLU A 432 13.91 -1.07 21.64
CA GLU A 432 14.65 -2.27 21.24
C GLU A 432 13.84 -3.14 20.29
N ILE A 433 12.58 -3.45 20.63
CA ILE A 433 11.67 -4.25 19.81
C ILE A 433 11.49 -3.63 18.42
N ASN A 434 11.31 -2.31 18.34
CA ASN A 434 11.10 -1.61 17.07
C ASN A 434 12.41 -1.21 16.37
N GLN A 435 13.58 -1.52 16.94
CA GLN A 435 14.90 -1.08 16.46
C GLN A 435 14.95 0.44 16.19
N THR A 436 14.34 1.21 17.09
CA THR A 436 14.05 2.63 16.91
C THR A 436 15.32 3.47 16.90
N LYS A 437 15.51 4.25 15.83
CA LYS A 437 16.63 5.20 15.71
C LYS A 437 16.21 6.65 15.95
N TYR A 438 14.98 6.98 15.57
CA TYR A 438 14.45 8.32 15.65
C TYR A 438 13.01 8.27 16.11
N VAL A 439 12.69 9.09 17.11
CA VAL A 439 11.33 9.30 17.61
C VAL A 439 10.85 10.67 17.16
N ASP A 440 9.71 10.70 16.50
CA ASP A 440 8.98 11.90 16.11
C ASP A 440 7.85 12.14 17.11
N PHE A 441 7.77 13.37 17.64
CA PHE A 441 6.77 13.74 18.63
C PHE A 441 5.57 14.48 18.03
N TYR A 442 4.41 14.20 18.60
CA TYR A 442 3.12 14.67 18.14
C TYR A 442 2.23 15.03 19.31
N ILE A 443 1.33 15.97 19.07
CA ILE A 443 0.13 16.17 19.86
C ILE A 443 -0.97 15.34 19.20
N ARG A 444 -1.58 14.46 19.98
CA ARG A 444 -2.57 13.49 19.56
C ARG A 444 -3.93 13.89 20.11
N PHE A 445 -4.87 14.11 19.22
CA PHE A 445 -6.25 14.45 19.54
C PHE A 445 -7.11 13.21 19.33
N LYS A 446 -7.85 12.80 20.37
CA LYS A 446 -8.70 11.62 20.37
C LYS A 446 -10.12 11.98 20.79
N THR A 447 -11.10 11.58 20.01
CA THR A 447 -12.52 11.69 20.38
C THR A 447 -13.01 10.42 21.07
N GLU A 448 -14.17 10.49 21.71
CA GLU A 448 -14.84 9.33 22.33
C GLU A 448 -15.16 8.21 21.31
N ASP A 449 -15.49 8.58 20.07
CA ASP A 449 -15.71 7.64 18.96
C ASP A 449 -14.41 7.16 18.29
N ARG A 450 -13.26 7.39 18.94
CA ARG A 450 -11.92 6.91 18.55
C ARG A 450 -11.41 7.50 17.23
N GLN A 451 -11.90 8.66 16.82
CA GLN A 451 -11.21 9.43 15.79
C GLN A 451 -9.90 9.94 16.36
N GLU A 452 -8.84 9.85 15.57
CA GLU A 452 -7.52 10.30 15.96
C GLU A 452 -6.90 11.19 14.88
N VAL A 453 -6.34 12.31 15.31
CA VAL A 453 -5.53 13.21 14.48
C VAL A 453 -4.21 13.51 15.21
N LEU A 454 -3.12 13.38 14.48
CA LEU A 454 -1.77 13.68 14.95
C LEU A 454 -1.27 15.01 14.38
N HIS A 455 -0.80 15.90 15.25
CA HIS A 455 -0.18 17.17 14.89
C HIS A 455 1.29 17.16 15.29
N ARG A 456 2.22 17.46 14.37
CA ARG A 456 3.66 17.45 14.69
C ARG A 456 3.97 18.55 15.69
N LEU A 457 4.82 18.23 16.67
CA LEU A 457 5.31 19.24 17.61
C LEU A 457 6.30 20.16 16.92
N GLU A 458 5.99 21.45 16.85
CA GLU A 458 6.89 22.47 16.31
C GLU A 458 7.92 22.94 17.35
N VAL A 459 9.06 23.46 16.89
CA VAL A 459 10.08 24.05 17.76
C VAL A 459 10.30 25.51 17.41
N ASP A 460 10.45 26.34 18.43
CA ASP A 460 10.92 27.72 18.30
C ASP A 460 12.40 27.73 17.85
N GLU A 461 12.76 28.49 16.81
CA GLU A 461 14.08 28.42 16.14
C GLU A 461 15.28 28.61 17.08
N GLU A 462 15.09 29.32 18.21
CA GLU A 462 16.16 29.62 19.18
C GLU A 462 16.48 28.46 20.16
N LEU A 463 15.62 27.44 20.28
CA LEU A 463 15.68 26.44 21.36
C LEU A 463 16.74 25.35 21.20
N LEU A 464 16.94 24.84 19.98
CA LEU A 464 17.73 23.61 19.76
C LEU A 464 19.17 23.85 19.31
N THR A 465 19.54 25.09 19.01
CA THR A 465 20.94 25.45 18.73
C THR A 465 21.83 25.42 19.98
N ASN A 466 21.25 25.36 21.19
CA ASN A 466 21.95 25.66 22.44
C ASN A 466 21.93 24.56 23.52
N LYS A 467 21.34 23.38 23.27
CA LYS A 467 21.21 22.33 24.31
C LYS A 467 21.61 20.93 23.80
N PRO A 468 22.81 20.42 24.12
CA PRO A 468 23.13 19.01 23.94
C PRO A 468 22.32 18.21 24.97
N SER A 469 21.37 17.38 24.54
CA SER A 469 20.56 16.59 25.48
C SER A 469 21.04 15.14 25.60
N SER A 470 21.01 14.70 26.85
CA SER A 470 20.95 13.35 27.44
C SER A 470 21.99 12.25 27.18
N LEU A 471 22.17 11.41 28.21
CA LEU A 471 22.96 10.17 28.19
C LEU A 471 22.44 9.12 27.18
N ASP A 472 21.15 9.15 26.87
CA ASP A 472 20.42 8.10 26.13
C ASP A 472 19.99 8.51 24.71
N GLY A 473 20.29 9.74 24.27
CA GLY A 473 19.96 10.21 22.92
C GLY A 473 19.86 11.73 22.82
N TRP A 474 19.71 12.26 21.61
CA TRP A 474 19.87 13.70 21.33
C TRP A 474 18.59 14.30 20.74
N SER A 475 18.13 15.40 21.31
CA SER A 475 17.03 16.23 20.81
C SER A 475 17.49 17.05 19.60
N TYR A 476 16.66 17.17 18.57
CA TYR A 476 17.00 17.97 17.38
C TYR A 476 15.77 18.46 16.63
N GLN A 477 15.98 19.48 15.80
CA GLN A 477 14.98 20.06 14.94
C GLN A 477 15.10 19.44 13.55
N THR A 478 13.99 19.00 12.97
CA THR A 478 13.98 18.55 11.58
C THR A 478 14.06 19.74 10.62
N LYS A 479 14.35 19.49 9.34
CA LYS A 479 14.35 20.54 8.29
C LYS A 479 13.03 21.30 8.14
N GLN A 480 11.93 20.72 8.63
CA GLN A 480 10.59 21.30 8.59
C GLN A 480 10.24 22.05 9.88
N GLY A 481 11.21 22.26 10.79
CA GLY A 481 10.98 22.98 12.04
C GLY A 481 10.41 22.14 13.19
N ASN A 482 10.20 20.83 12.99
CA ASN A 482 9.56 19.96 13.98
C ASN A 482 10.54 19.32 14.97
N TYR A 483 10.06 19.01 16.17
CA TYR A 483 10.80 18.33 17.23
C TYR A 483 10.93 16.83 16.98
N SER A 484 12.14 16.31 17.20
CA SER A 484 12.46 14.89 17.15
C SER A 484 13.58 14.54 18.13
N TRP A 485 13.70 13.26 18.44
CA TRP A 485 14.75 12.71 19.28
C TRP A 485 15.46 11.56 18.59
N LYS A 486 16.79 11.54 18.67
CA LYS A 486 17.65 10.48 18.13
C LYS A 486 18.10 9.58 19.27
N VAL A 487 17.72 8.31 19.22
CA VAL A 487 18.15 7.28 20.18
C VAL A 487 19.66 7.04 20.03
N LYS A 488 20.35 6.85 21.15
CA LYS A 488 21.80 6.59 21.17
C LYS A 488 22.16 5.14 20.93
#